data_AF-A0A971SGH9-F1
#
_entry.id   AF-A0A971SGH9-F1
#
_cell.length_a   1.000
_cell.length_b   1.000
_cell.length_c   1.000
_cell.angle_alpha   90.00
_cell.angle_beta   90.00
_cell.angle_gamma   90.00
#
_symmetry.space_group_name_H-M   'P 1'
#
loop_
_entity.id
_entity.type
_entity.pdbx_description
1 polymer ?
#
loop_
_entity_poly.entity_id
_entity_poly.type
_entity_poly.pdbx_seq_one_letter_code
_entity_poly.pdbx_strand_id
1 'polypeptide(L)'
;MKKIIKYTILIIAIVLLFIAYSYFSTTNPKDVKFEALDEFRQYVLTTYEVDEMKIYFSRPSLWIEINSETKLSDKEIANIKEKLKPIINKQNMDIISNKYWAKDSSLSYVHVLFNEKKNDTKTNYLEFVLTQRKRYEDW
;
A
#
# COMPACT_ATOMS: atom_id res chain seq x y z
N MET A 1 -2.59 -5.60 50.37
CA MET A 1 -3.59 -5.06 49.42
C MET A 1 -3.04 -3.96 48.51
N LYS A 2 -2.61 -2.78 48.99
CA LYS A 2 -2.15 -1.68 48.11
C LYS A 2 -1.00 -2.06 47.15
N LYS A 3 -0.01 -2.84 47.60
CA LYS A 3 1.09 -3.32 46.73
C LYS A 3 0.61 -4.29 45.64
N ILE A 4 -0.28 -5.21 45.98
CA ILE A 4 -0.84 -6.20 45.04
C ILE A 4 -1.64 -5.48 43.95
N ILE A 5 -2.50 -4.52 44.32
CA ILE A 5 -3.26 -3.70 43.37
C ILE A 5 -2.33 -2.92 42.44
N LYS A 6 -1.24 -2.34 42.96
CA LYS A 6 -0.23 -1.65 42.14
C LYS A 6 0.44 -2.60 41.13
N TYR A 7 0.81 -3.81 41.53
CA TYR A 7 1.40 -4.80 40.62
C TYR A 7 0.41 -5.29 39.57
N THR A 8 -0.86 -5.51 39.91
CA THR A 8 -1.90 -5.86 38.95
C THR A 8 -2.10 -4.76 37.91
N ILE A 9 -2.17 -3.50 38.32
CA ILE A 9 -2.29 -2.35 37.40
C ILE A 9 -1.06 -2.26 36.49
N LEU A 10 0.15 -2.46 37.02
CA LEU A 10 1.39 -2.45 36.25
C LEU A 10 1.40 -3.54 35.17
N ILE A 11 1.00 -4.77 35.51
CA ILE A 11 0.93 -5.88 34.55
C ILE A 11 -0.08 -5.58 33.45
N ILE A 12 -1.27 -5.07 33.80
CA ILE A 12 -2.29 -4.68 32.80
C ILE A 12 -1.75 -3.60 31.88
N ALA A 13 -1.06 -2.58 32.40
CA ALA A 13 -0.47 -1.52 31.59
C ALA A 13 0.60 -2.04 30.62
N ILE A 14 1.46 -2.98 31.05
CA ILE A 14 2.47 -3.61 30.18
C ILE A 14 1.80 -4.41 29.07
N VAL A 15 0.76 -5.19 29.39
CA VAL A 15 0.01 -5.97 28.39
C VAL A 15 -0.67 -5.03 27.38
N LEU A 16 -1.31 -3.95 27.84
CA LEU A 16 -1.94 -2.96 26.96
C LEU A 16 -0.91 -2.26 26.07
N LEU A 17 0.27 -1.91 26.60
CA LEU A 17 1.36 -1.34 25.81
C LEU A 17 1.88 -2.33 24.77
N PHE A 18 1.99 -3.61 25.11
CA PHE A 18 2.40 -4.66 24.17
C PHE A 18 1.37 -4.86 23.05
N ILE A 19 0.08 -4.86 23.37
CA ILE A 19 -1.00 -4.94 22.38
C ILE A 19 -0.98 -3.70 21.48
N ALA A 20 -0.86 -2.51 22.05
CA ALA A 20 -0.78 -1.26 21.29
C ALA A 20 0.44 -1.26 20.37
N TYR A 21 1.62 -1.62 20.87
CA TYR A 21 2.84 -1.73 20.07
C TYR A 21 2.70 -2.76 18.93
N SER A 22 2.14 -3.93 19.23
CA SER A 22 1.87 -4.96 18.23
C SER A 22 0.87 -4.46 17.17
N TYR A 23 -0.15 -3.71 17.58
CA TYR A 23 -1.11 -3.09 16.66
C TYR A 23 -0.46 -2.02 15.78
N PHE A 24 0.25 -1.04 16.35
CA PHE A 24 0.92 0.02 15.59
C PHE A 24 2.01 -0.51 14.65
N SER A 25 2.80 -1.48 15.09
CA SER A 25 3.82 -2.10 14.25
C SER A 25 3.24 -2.90 13.07
N THR A 26 1.98 -3.32 13.16
CA THR A 26 1.28 -4.10 12.13
C THR A 26 0.37 -3.28 11.23
N THR A 27 -0.02 -2.07 11.63
CA THR A 27 -0.89 -1.15 10.85
C THR A 27 -0.14 -0.02 10.15
N ASN A 28 1.11 0.24 10.51
CA ASN A 28 1.90 1.26 9.83
C ASN A 28 2.20 0.88 8.36
N PRO A 29 1.97 1.82 7.41
CA PRO A 29 2.39 1.65 6.03
C PRO A 29 3.89 1.31 5.91
N LYS A 30 4.22 0.38 5.01
CA LYS A 30 5.60 -0.02 4.71
C LYS A 30 5.88 0.20 3.23
N ASP A 31 6.92 0.96 2.92
CA ASP A 31 7.36 1.12 1.53
C ASP A 31 7.73 -0.24 0.92
N VAL A 32 7.17 -0.53 -0.24
CA VAL A 32 7.39 -1.82 -0.91
C VAL A 32 8.64 -1.73 -1.78
N LYS A 33 9.66 -2.47 -1.36
CA LYS A 33 10.86 -2.79 -2.15
C LYS A 33 10.64 -4.08 -2.94
N PHE A 34 10.30 -3.94 -4.21
CA PHE A 34 10.08 -5.04 -5.15
C PHE A 34 10.48 -4.57 -6.55
N GLU A 35 11.47 -5.24 -7.15
CA GLU A 35 12.19 -4.77 -8.34
C GLU A 35 11.25 -4.38 -9.50
N ALA A 36 10.28 -5.24 -9.85
CA ALA A 36 9.34 -4.93 -10.93
C ALA A 36 8.46 -3.69 -10.65
N LEU A 37 8.09 -3.44 -9.39
CA LEU A 37 7.36 -2.22 -9.00
C LEU A 37 8.27 -1.00 -8.96
N ASP A 38 9.55 -1.17 -8.63
CA ASP A 38 10.56 -0.11 -8.69
C ASP A 38 10.84 0.31 -10.14
N GLU A 39 11.00 -0.64 -11.05
CA GLU A 39 11.14 -0.37 -12.49
C GLU A 39 9.90 0.33 -13.07
N PHE A 40 8.70 -0.16 -12.72
CA PHE A 40 7.45 0.48 -13.10
C PHE A 40 7.35 1.91 -12.57
N ARG A 41 7.74 2.15 -11.32
CA ARG A 41 7.80 3.48 -10.73
C ARG A 41 8.72 4.41 -11.51
N GLN A 42 9.93 3.95 -11.86
CA GLN A 42 10.87 4.74 -12.66
C GLN A 42 10.30 5.04 -14.05
N TYR A 43 9.67 4.06 -14.71
CA TYR A 43 9.00 4.26 -15.98
C TYR A 43 7.95 5.37 -15.91
N VAL A 44 7.05 5.33 -14.91
CA VAL A 44 5.98 6.32 -14.77
C VAL A 44 6.56 7.73 -14.53
N LEU A 45 7.51 7.86 -13.60
CA LEU A 45 8.14 9.14 -13.26
C LEU A 45 8.96 9.76 -14.39
N THR A 46 9.48 8.94 -15.31
CA THR A 46 10.31 9.42 -16.43
C THR A 46 9.52 9.65 -17.71
N THR A 47 8.36 9.01 -17.86
CA THR A 47 7.56 9.05 -19.10
C THR A 47 6.43 10.06 -19.05
N TYR A 48 5.87 10.34 -17.87
CA TYR A 48 4.70 11.20 -17.69
C TYR A 48 5.01 12.36 -16.75
N GLU A 49 4.18 13.40 -16.80
CA GLU A 49 4.22 14.53 -15.85
C GLU A 49 3.70 14.09 -14.47
N VAL A 50 4.48 13.26 -13.77
CA VAL A 50 4.18 12.74 -12.44
C VAL A 50 5.31 13.17 -11.50
N ASP A 51 4.96 13.95 -10.47
CA ASP A 51 5.95 14.48 -9.51
C ASP A 51 6.40 13.43 -8.50
N GLU A 52 5.45 12.60 -8.07
CA GLU A 52 5.67 11.64 -7.00
C GLU A 52 4.84 10.39 -7.19
N MET A 53 5.49 9.24 -7.04
CA MET A 53 4.81 7.95 -6.98
C MET A 53 5.19 7.19 -5.72
N LYS A 54 4.18 6.84 -4.91
CA LYS A 54 4.35 6.07 -3.68
C LYS A 54 3.79 4.67 -3.86
N ILE A 55 4.56 3.67 -3.44
CA ILE A 55 4.13 2.28 -3.44
C ILE A 55 4.38 1.73 -2.04
N TYR A 56 3.30 1.48 -1.30
CA TYR A 56 3.39 1.02 0.07
C TYR A 56 2.35 -0.05 0.38
N PHE A 57 2.72 -0.93 1.29
CA PHE A 57 1.85 -1.95 1.83
C PHE A 57 1.23 -1.41 3.12
N SER A 58 -0.09 -1.33 3.14
CA SER A 58 -0.88 -1.05 4.35
C SER A 58 -1.95 -2.10 4.45
N ARG A 59 -1.82 -2.99 5.44
CA ARG A 59 -2.56 -4.25 5.50
C ARG A 59 -4.08 -4.00 5.43
N PRO A 60 -4.84 -4.78 4.63
CA PRO A 60 -4.43 -5.93 3.81
C PRO A 60 -4.16 -5.57 2.33
N SER A 61 -3.71 -4.34 2.07
CA SER A 61 -3.72 -3.74 0.74
C SER A 61 -2.33 -3.26 0.30
N LEU A 62 -2.07 -3.38 -1.00
CA LEU A 62 -1.01 -2.65 -1.69
C LEU A 62 -1.59 -1.34 -2.19
N TRP A 63 -0.93 -0.24 -1.91
CA TRP A 63 -1.31 1.08 -2.36
C TRP A 63 -0.27 1.61 -3.34
N ILE A 64 -0.76 2.10 -4.47
CA ILE A 64 0.01 2.74 -5.53
C ILE A 64 -0.61 4.13 -5.72
N GLU A 65 0.05 5.16 -5.19
CA GLU A 65 -0.34 6.55 -5.39
C GLU A 65 0.49 7.17 -6.49
N ILE A 66 -0.15 7.66 -7.54
CA ILE A 66 0.43 8.42 -8.63
C ILE A 66 -0.01 9.87 -8.46
N ASN A 67 0.93 10.77 -8.20
CA ASN A 67 0.65 12.15 -7.86
C ASN A 67 1.28 13.08 -8.90
N SER A 68 0.46 13.96 -9.47
CA SER A 68 0.84 14.92 -10.50
C SER A 68 0.22 16.28 -10.24
N GLU A 69 0.89 17.38 -10.61
CA GLU A 69 0.33 18.74 -10.52
C GLU A 69 -0.94 18.91 -11.36
N THR A 70 -1.01 18.21 -12.50
CA THR A 70 -2.14 18.22 -13.43
C THR A 70 -2.75 16.83 -13.55
N LYS A 71 -4.02 16.75 -13.98
CA LYS A 71 -4.65 15.45 -14.24
C LYS A 71 -4.05 14.81 -15.48
N LEU A 72 -3.60 13.56 -15.35
CA LEU A 72 -3.22 12.73 -16.48
C LEU A 72 -4.42 12.50 -17.40
N SER A 73 -4.16 12.45 -18.70
CA SER A 73 -5.15 12.10 -19.71
C SER A 73 -5.56 10.63 -19.65
N ASP A 74 -6.73 10.30 -20.20
CA ASP A 74 -7.23 8.92 -20.25
C ASP A 74 -6.26 7.97 -20.98
N LYS A 75 -5.56 8.48 -22.00
CA LYS A 75 -4.55 7.71 -22.75
C LYS A 75 -3.34 7.36 -21.89
N GLU A 76 -2.85 8.31 -21.10
CA GLU A 76 -1.72 8.09 -20.18
C GLU A 76 -2.12 7.10 -19.09
N ILE A 77 -3.31 7.26 -18.51
CA ILE A 77 -3.86 6.35 -17.51
C ILE A 77 -3.97 4.93 -18.09
N ALA A 78 -4.49 4.78 -19.31
CA ALA A 78 -4.58 3.49 -19.98
C ALA A 78 -3.20 2.83 -20.16
N ASN A 79 -2.20 3.58 -20.61
CA ASN A 79 -0.84 3.06 -20.77
C ASN A 79 -0.19 2.65 -19.45
N ILE A 80 -0.39 3.45 -18.39
CA ILE A 80 0.09 3.13 -17.04
C ILE A 80 -0.53 1.81 -16.56
N LYS A 81 -1.84 1.63 -16.75
CA LYS A 81 -2.54 0.38 -16.40
C LYS A 81 -1.98 -0.81 -17.15
N GLU A 82 -1.81 -0.70 -18.46
CA GLU A 82 -1.26 -1.78 -19.30
C GLU A 82 0.14 -2.21 -18.85
N LYS A 83 0.98 -1.27 -18.40
CA LYS A 83 2.30 -1.62 -17.81
C LYS A 83 2.23 -2.18 -16.40
N LEU A 84 1.26 -1.77 -15.61
CA LEU A 84 1.09 -2.28 -14.25
C LEU A 84 0.49 -3.69 -14.22
N LYS A 85 -0.42 -4.00 -15.13
CA LYS A 85 -1.17 -5.26 -15.22
C LYS A 85 -0.30 -6.53 -15.10
N PRO A 86 0.80 -6.73 -15.86
CA PRO A 86 1.61 -7.94 -15.73
C PRO A 86 2.32 -8.06 -14.36
N ILE A 87 2.54 -6.94 -13.66
CA ILE A 87 3.20 -6.90 -12.35
C ILE A 87 2.21 -7.28 -11.25
N ILE A 88 0.97 -6.83 -11.36
CA ILE A 88 -0.11 -7.14 -10.42
C ILE A 88 -0.73 -8.48 -10.76
N ASN A 89 -0.05 -9.55 -10.34
CA ASN A 89 -0.55 -10.92 -10.45
C ASN A 89 -0.47 -11.64 -9.09
N LYS A 90 -1.15 -12.78 -8.98
CA LYS A 90 -1.23 -13.53 -7.71
C LYS A 90 0.15 -13.86 -7.13
N GLN A 91 1.07 -14.36 -7.95
CA GLN A 91 2.40 -14.76 -7.51
C GLN A 91 3.18 -13.58 -6.92
N ASN A 92 3.22 -12.45 -7.63
CA ASN A 92 3.90 -11.25 -7.15
C ASN A 92 3.24 -10.68 -5.89
N MET A 93 1.90 -10.69 -5.83
CA MET A 93 1.16 -10.20 -4.67
C MET A 93 1.39 -11.07 -3.44
N ASP A 94 1.47 -12.39 -3.61
CA ASP A 94 1.78 -13.32 -2.52
C ASP A 94 3.23 -13.16 -2.05
N ILE A 95 4.20 -12.91 -2.96
CA ILE A 95 5.59 -12.60 -2.59
C ILE A 95 5.67 -11.31 -1.75
N ILE A 96 5.01 -10.24 -2.20
CA ILE A 96 4.97 -8.97 -1.48
C ILE A 96 4.31 -9.17 -0.11
N SER A 97 3.14 -9.80 -0.06
CA SER A 97 2.41 -10.06 1.18
C SER A 97 3.27 -10.84 2.18
N ASN A 98 3.90 -11.94 1.76
CA ASN A 98 4.77 -12.75 2.62
C ASN A 98 6.05 -12.02 3.07
N LYS A 99 6.53 -11.02 2.32
CA LYS A 99 7.71 -10.22 2.70
C LYS A 99 7.38 -9.17 3.76
N TYR A 100 6.21 -8.53 3.67
CA TYR A 100 5.83 -7.43 4.55
C TYR A 100 4.89 -7.85 5.69
N TRP A 101 4.37 -9.08 5.66
CA TRP A 101 3.53 -9.73 6.67
C TRP A 101 4.01 -11.16 7.00
N ALA A 102 3.38 -11.82 7.98
CA ALA A 102 3.60 -13.22 8.31
C ALA A 102 3.37 -14.15 7.11
N LYS A 103 4.13 -15.25 7.12
CA LYS A 103 4.03 -16.38 6.18
C LYS A 103 2.56 -16.83 6.09
N ASP A 104 2.06 -17.02 4.87
CA ASP A 104 0.70 -17.50 4.53
C ASP A 104 -0.41 -16.44 4.53
N SER A 105 -0.05 -15.16 4.35
CA SER A 105 -1.05 -14.11 4.09
C SER A 105 -1.08 -13.71 2.63
N SER A 106 -2.28 -13.49 2.11
CA SER A 106 -2.47 -12.96 0.77
C SER A 106 -2.97 -11.51 0.83
N LEU A 107 -2.46 -10.69 -0.09
CA LEU A 107 -2.92 -9.33 -0.32
C LEU A 107 -4.39 -9.34 -0.72
N SER A 108 -5.29 -8.70 0.02
CA SER A 108 -6.71 -8.70 -0.34
C SER A 108 -7.03 -7.72 -1.47
N TYR A 109 -6.31 -6.59 -1.51
CA TYR A 109 -6.57 -5.50 -2.44
C TYR A 109 -5.29 -4.87 -3.00
N VAL A 110 -5.38 -4.36 -4.22
CA VAL A 110 -4.43 -3.39 -4.78
C VAL A 110 -5.20 -2.14 -5.16
N HIS A 111 -4.88 -1.03 -4.51
CA HIS A 111 -5.44 0.29 -4.79
C HIS A 111 -4.46 1.07 -5.66
N VAL A 112 -4.96 1.58 -6.78
CA VAL A 112 -4.21 2.48 -7.67
C VAL A 112 -4.94 3.80 -7.69
N LEU A 113 -4.33 4.82 -7.10
CA LEU A 113 -4.87 6.16 -6.93
C LEU A 113 -4.16 7.12 -7.87
N PHE A 114 -4.92 7.88 -8.64
CA PHE A 114 -4.42 9.04 -9.37
C PHE A 114 -4.86 10.31 -8.64
N ASN A 115 -3.88 11.10 -8.23
CA ASN A 115 -4.07 12.26 -7.39
C ASN A 115 -3.56 13.52 -8.10
N GLU A 116 -4.35 14.58 -8.03
CA GLU A 116 -3.89 15.93 -8.35
C GLU A 116 -3.23 16.51 -7.08
N LYS A 117 -1.99 16.96 -7.18
CA LYS A 117 -1.22 17.56 -6.07
C LYS A 117 -1.15 19.07 -6.27
N LYS A 118 -1.75 19.83 -5.34
CA LYS A 118 -1.68 21.29 -5.31
C LYS A 118 -1.34 21.77 -3.91
N ASN A 119 -0.27 22.56 -3.78
CA ASN A 119 0.16 23.15 -2.49
C ASN A 119 0.15 22.11 -1.35
N ASP A 120 0.85 20.99 -1.55
CA ASP A 120 0.94 19.82 -0.65
C ASP A 120 -0.38 19.09 -0.32
N THR A 121 -1.51 19.52 -0.89
CA THR A 121 -2.78 18.80 -0.80
C THR A 121 -2.91 17.83 -1.96
N LYS A 122 -3.24 16.56 -1.65
CA LYS A 122 -3.51 15.52 -2.63
C LYS A 122 -5.01 15.32 -2.75
N THR A 123 -5.57 15.55 -3.94
CA THR A 123 -6.98 15.27 -4.25
C THR A 123 -7.04 14.06 -5.17
N ASN A 124 -7.58 12.95 -4.68
CA ASN A 124 -7.84 11.80 -5.54
C ASN A 124 -8.93 12.15 -6.56
N TYR A 125 -8.65 11.92 -7.85
CA TYR A 125 -9.63 12.10 -8.91
C TYR A 125 -10.00 10.80 -9.61
N LEU A 126 -9.28 9.71 -9.36
CA LEU A 126 -9.55 8.40 -9.92
C LEU A 126 -8.92 7.30 -9.05
N GLU A 127 -9.68 6.23 -8.83
CA GLU A 127 -9.24 5.05 -8.07
C GLU A 127 -9.59 3.76 -8.83
N PHE A 128 -8.65 2.83 -8.84
CA PHE A 128 -8.87 1.44 -9.23
C PHE A 128 -8.58 0.51 -8.06
N VAL A 129 -9.53 -0.38 -7.78
CA VAL A 129 -9.39 -1.40 -6.73
C VAL A 129 -9.43 -2.78 -7.37
N LEU A 130 -8.33 -3.51 -7.24
CA LEU A 130 -8.22 -4.90 -7.65
C LEU A 130 -8.36 -5.77 -6.41
N THR A 131 -9.25 -6.74 -6.45
CA THR A 131 -9.53 -7.64 -5.31
C THR A 131 -9.13 -9.05 -5.68
N GLN A 132 -8.65 -9.89 -4.75
CA GLN A 132 -8.40 -11.31 -5.06
C GLN A 132 -9.64 -12.13 -5.48
N ARG A 133 -10.87 -11.62 -5.22
CA ARG A 133 -12.12 -12.31 -5.61
C ARG A 133 -12.41 -12.23 -7.11
N LYS A 134 -11.97 -11.17 -7.78
CA LYS A 134 -11.88 -11.09 -9.24
C LYS A 134 -10.46 -11.52 -9.57
N ARG A 135 -10.21 -12.48 -10.47
CA ARG A 135 -8.81 -12.87 -10.69
C ARG A 135 -8.04 -11.64 -11.17
N TYR A 136 -6.78 -11.49 -10.75
CA TYR A 136 -5.94 -10.39 -11.26
C TYR A 136 -5.80 -10.44 -12.79
N GLU A 137 -6.03 -11.61 -13.39
CA GLU A 137 -6.08 -11.87 -14.83
C GLU A 137 -7.34 -11.27 -15.51
N ASP A 138 -8.39 -10.95 -14.76
CA ASP A 138 -9.67 -10.40 -15.26
C ASP A 138 -9.64 -8.87 -15.42
N TRP A 139 -8.50 -8.24 -15.09
CA TRP A 139 -8.22 -6.82 -15.33
C TRP A 139 -7.71 -6.62 -16.75
#